data_AF-A0A922W4A5-F1
#
_entry.id   AF-A0A922W4A5-F1
#
_cell.length_a   1.000
_cell.length_b   1.000
_cell.length_c   1.000
_cell.angle_alpha   90.00
_cell.angle_beta   90.00
_cell.angle_gamma   90.00
#
_symmetry.space_group_name_H-M   'P 1'
#
loop_
_entity.id
_entity.type
_entity.pdbx_description
1 polymer ?
#
loop_
_entity_poly.entity_id
_entity_poly.type
_entity_poly.pdbx_seq_one_letter_code
_entity_poly.pdbx_strand_id
1 'polypeptide(L)'
;MPMCDGLGWFFNWINSIQWLEVIKAFAAAATALVAFFALRNWRRQDKAKRQAEFLDALIEAAHTYIAEMPKPIILLEMAKIGMKSHAVLQENDDETDVTVRGAIAYIQKNGEQDAKRILEALEAVQPSKIKLKALATKGQVFNFYGYSKCQNTVTMLTWHFDRIEAFMVVTGSPTWNWNNSTVMARLKKVMAIDPSEIRESVQENNVALLEFASDTYKRIYG
;
A
#
# COMPACT_ATOMS: atom_id res chain seq x y z
N MET A 1 15.19 76.56 33.30
CA MET A 1 15.90 75.46 32.61
C MET A 1 15.84 74.22 33.50
N PRO A 2 14.85 73.32 33.36
CA PRO A 2 14.69 72.14 34.22
C PRO A 2 15.20 70.84 33.54
N MET A 3 16.17 70.95 32.63
CA MET A 3 16.58 69.83 31.77
C MET A 3 17.77 69.02 32.32
N CYS A 4 18.52 69.56 33.30
CA CYS A 4 19.73 68.90 33.85
C CYS A 4 19.45 67.96 35.05
N ASP A 5 18.42 68.21 35.85
CA ASP A 5 18.11 67.37 37.03
C ASP A 5 17.44 66.04 36.65
N GLY A 6 16.69 65.99 35.54
CA GLY A 6 16.10 64.76 35.01
C GLY A 6 17.15 63.76 34.52
N LEU A 7 18.26 64.25 33.96
CA LEU A 7 19.38 63.43 33.51
C LEU A 7 20.14 62.82 34.69
N GLY A 8 20.39 63.59 35.76
CA GLY A 8 21.07 63.09 36.96
C GLY A 8 20.30 61.99 37.69
N TRP A 9 18.97 62.12 37.79
CA TRP A 9 18.10 61.08 38.35
C TRP A 9 18.07 59.81 37.49
N PHE A 10 18.01 59.97 36.16
CA PHE A 10 18.03 58.84 35.23
C PHE A 10 19.37 58.07 35.28
N PHE A 11 20.50 58.78 35.39
CA PHE A 11 21.82 58.15 35.53
C PHE A 11 21.99 57.44 36.89
N ASN A 12 21.51 58.03 37.99
CA ASN A 12 21.55 57.36 39.31
C ASN A 12 20.63 56.13 39.36
N TRP A 13 19.47 56.20 38.71
CA TRP A 13 18.56 55.06 38.60
C TRP A 13 19.17 53.93 37.76
N ILE A 14 19.79 54.25 36.61
CA ILE A 14 20.52 53.28 35.78
C ILE A 14 21.67 52.63 36.57
N ASN A 15 22.47 53.39 37.32
CA ASN A 15 23.57 52.83 38.10
C ASN A 15 23.13 52.04 39.34
N SER A 16 21.88 52.19 39.79
CA SER A 16 21.32 51.41 40.91
C SER A 16 20.87 50.00 40.52
N ILE A 17 20.75 49.71 39.21
CA ILE A 17 20.36 48.39 38.71
C ILE A 17 21.60 47.48 38.72
N GLN A 18 21.48 46.29 39.30
CA GLN A 18 22.50 45.24 39.23
C GLN A 18 22.53 44.63 37.81
N TRP A 19 23.05 45.39 36.84
CA TRP A 19 23.10 45.04 35.42
C TRP A 19 23.71 43.66 35.16
N LEU A 20 24.65 43.22 35.99
CA LEU A 20 25.27 41.90 35.87
C LEU A 20 24.29 40.75 36.14
N GLU A 21 23.34 40.92 37.07
CA GLU A 21 22.28 39.93 37.32
C GLU A 21 21.23 39.96 36.21
N VAL A 22 20.87 41.15 35.72
CA VAL A 22 19.95 41.32 34.58
C VAL A 22 20.51 40.68 33.30
N ILE A 23 21.81 40.87 33.01
CA ILE A 23 22.48 40.27 31.86
C ILE A 23 22.55 38.74 32.00
N LYS A 24 22.84 38.21 33.20
CA LYS A 24 22.83 36.76 33.45
C LYS A 24 21.44 36.15 33.27
N ALA A 25 20.40 36.81 33.77
CA ALA A 25 19.02 36.39 33.59
C ALA A 25 18.61 36.44 32.11
N PHE A 26 19.01 37.48 31.38
CA PHE A 26 18.76 37.61 29.94
C PHE A 26 19.50 36.53 29.14
N ALA A 27 20.75 36.24 29.47
CA ALA A 27 21.52 35.16 28.85
C ALA A 27 20.83 33.80 29.05
N ALA A 28 20.39 33.50 30.28
CA ALA A 28 19.65 32.26 30.57
C ALA A 28 18.33 32.18 29.80
N ALA A 29 17.57 33.28 29.71
CA ALA A 29 16.34 33.35 28.94
C ALA A 29 16.59 33.16 27.43
N ALA A 30 17.63 33.79 26.89
CA ALA A 30 18.04 33.64 25.50
C ALA A 30 18.47 32.20 25.18
N THR A 31 19.25 31.56 26.07
CA THR A 31 19.61 30.14 25.94
C THR A 31 18.38 29.24 25.97
N ALA A 32 17.44 29.47 26.89
CA ALA A 32 16.19 28.71 26.96
C ALA A 32 15.35 28.86 25.69
N LEU A 33 15.28 30.07 25.13
CA LEU A 33 14.58 30.36 23.89
C LEU A 33 15.24 29.65 22.68
N VAL A 34 16.57 29.68 22.57
CA VAL A 34 17.32 28.94 21.53
C VAL A 34 17.09 27.44 21.67
N ALA A 35 17.18 26.90 22.89
CA ALA A 35 16.92 25.48 23.14
C ALA A 35 15.48 25.07 22.78
N PHE A 36 14.50 25.94 23.07
CA PHE A 36 13.11 25.72 22.68
C PHE A 36 12.93 25.68 21.15
N PHE A 37 13.52 26.63 20.43
CA PHE A 37 13.49 26.63 18.96
C PHE A 37 14.22 25.42 18.36
N ALA A 38 15.37 25.04 18.91
CA ALA A 38 16.11 23.85 18.50
C ALA A 38 15.29 22.58 18.71
N LEU A 39 14.63 22.42 19.86
CA LEU A 39 13.76 21.27 20.16
C LEU A 39 12.57 21.22 19.20
N ARG A 40 11.94 22.36 18.92
CA ARG A 40 10.81 22.46 17.99
C ARG A 40 11.22 22.09 16.57
N ASN A 41 12.38 22.57 16.11
CA ASN A 41 12.92 22.23 14.80
C ASN A 41 13.30 20.75 14.72
N TRP A 42 13.98 20.22 15.75
CA TRP A 42 14.35 18.80 15.84
C TRP A 42 13.12 17.89 15.79
N ARG A 43 12.05 18.19 16.54
CA ARG A 43 10.79 17.43 16.47
C ARG A 43 10.16 17.44 15.07
N ARG A 44 10.22 18.57 14.37
CA ARG A 44 9.71 18.67 12.99
C ARG A 44 10.53 17.81 12.04
N GLN A 45 11.87 17.88 12.13
CA GLN A 45 12.78 17.08 11.31
C GLN A 45 12.65 15.57 11.60
N ASP A 46 12.58 15.17 12.87
CA ASP A 46 12.40 13.78 13.26
C ASP A 46 11.07 13.22 12.73
N LYS A 47 9.98 13.99 12.83
CA LYS A 47 8.68 13.61 12.25
C LYS A 47 8.77 13.45 10.72
N ALA A 48 9.34 14.42 10.02
CA ALA A 48 9.52 14.39 8.57
C ALA A 48 10.35 13.17 8.13
N LYS A 49 11.45 12.90 8.84
CA LYS A 49 12.32 11.76 8.58
C LYS A 49 11.57 10.42 8.72
N ARG A 50 10.85 10.22 9.82
CA ARG A 50 10.06 8.99 10.03
C ARG A 50 8.97 8.80 8.98
N GLN A 51 8.35 9.90 8.53
CA GLN A 51 7.36 9.87 7.46
C GLN A 51 7.98 9.48 6.11
N ALA A 52 9.15 10.01 5.77
CA ALA A 52 9.90 9.64 4.57
C ALA A 52 10.34 8.16 4.60
N GLU A 53 10.97 7.72 5.70
CA GLU A 53 11.37 6.32 5.89
C GLU A 53 10.19 5.34 5.78
N PHE A 54 9.01 5.75 6.25
CA PHE A 54 7.80 4.96 6.06
C PHE A 54 7.36 4.87 4.59
N LEU A 55 7.39 5.99 3.85
CA LEU A 55 7.04 6.01 2.44
C LEU A 55 7.99 5.15 1.63
N ASP A 56 9.29 5.23 1.88
CA ASP A 56 10.29 4.38 1.22
C ASP A 56 10.00 2.90 1.46
N ALA A 57 9.75 2.51 2.71
CA ALA A 57 9.42 1.12 3.05
C ALA A 57 8.12 0.65 2.37
N LEU A 58 7.12 1.53 2.25
CA LEU A 58 5.85 1.23 1.59
C LEU A 58 6.03 1.04 0.07
N ILE A 59 6.78 1.93 -0.58
CA ILE A 59 7.07 1.87 -2.02
C ILE A 59 7.90 0.61 -2.32
N GLU A 60 8.93 0.34 -1.52
CA GLU A 60 9.75 -0.86 -1.67
C GLU A 60 8.91 -2.13 -1.55
N ALA A 61 8.06 -2.23 -0.51
CA ALA A 61 7.18 -3.38 -0.34
C ALA A 61 6.18 -3.54 -1.49
N ALA A 62 5.65 -2.44 -2.01
CA ALA A 62 4.75 -2.47 -3.16
C ALA A 62 5.47 -2.92 -4.43
N HIS A 63 6.67 -2.41 -4.71
CA HIS A 63 7.47 -2.84 -5.86
C HIS A 63 7.85 -4.32 -5.77
N THR A 64 8.25 -4.82 -4.59
CA THR A 64 8.50 -6.26 -4.40
C THR A 64 7.25 -7.07 -4.73
N TYR A 65 6.09 -6.72 -4.17
CA TYR A 65 4.83 -7.40 -4.47
C TYR A 65 4.49 -7.38 -5.96
N ILE A 66 4.56 -6.21 -6.59
CA ILE A 66 4.27 -6.02 -8.02
C ILE A 66 5.23 -6.83 -8.89
N ALA A 67 6.50 -6.95 -8.51
CA ALA A 67 7.49 -7.71 -9.25
C ALA A 67 7.27 -9.23 -9.18
N GLU A 68 6.66 -9.73 -8.11
CA GLU A 68 6.40 -11.16 -7.90
C GLU A 68 5.07 -11.62 -8.52
N MET A 69 4.08 -10.72 -8.64
CA MET A 69 2.75 -11.00 -9.21
C MET A 69 2.69 -11.49 -10.67
N PRO A 70 3.63 -11.20 -11.59
CA PRO A 70 3.52 -11.65 -12.98
C PRO A 70 3.44 -13.18 -13.12
N LYS A 71 4.18 -13.92 -12.29
CA LYS A 71 4.22 -15.39 -12.35
C LYS A 71 2.83 -16.03 -12.11
N PRO A 72 2.12 -15.75 -10.99
CA PRO A 72 0.78 -16.30 -10.79
C PRO A 72 -0.23 -15.81 -11.84
N ILE A 73 -0.10 -14.58 -12.36
CA ILE A 73 -0.98 -14.07 -13.43
C ILE A 73 -0.80 -14.88 -14.73
N ILE A 74 0.44 -15.19 -15.11
CA ILE A 74 0.74 -15.99 -16.30
C ILE A 74 0.19 -17.42 -16.14
N LEU A 75 0.35 -18.03 -14.97
CA LEU A 75 -0.19 -19.37 -14.71
C LEU A 75 -1.72 -19.39 -14.76
N LEU A 76 -2.38 -18.36 -14.21
CA LEU A 76 -3.83 -18.17 -14.37
C LEU A 76 -4.22 -18.10 -15.85
N GLU A 77 -3.51 -17.30 -16.65
CA GLU A 77 -3.78 -17.15 -18.07
C GLU A 77 -3.64 -18.47 -18.84
N MET A 78 -2.55 -19.21 -18.60
CA MET A 78 -2.34 -20.53 -19.19
C MET A 78 -3.46 -21.51 -18.83
N ALA A 79 -3.88 -21.53 -17.56
CA ALA A 79 -4.99 -22.37 -17.12
C ALA A 79 -6.31 -21.99 -17.80
N LYS A 80 -6.60 -20.68 -17.95
CA LYS A 80 -7.77 -20.22 -18.69
C LYS A 80 -7.74 -20.58 -20.16
N ILE A 81 -6.58 -20.54 -20.82
CA ILE A 81 -6.41 -21.01 -22.19
C ILE A 81 -6.71 -22.53 -22.26
N GLY A 82 -6.21 -23.30 -21.29
CA GLY A 82 -6.51 -24.73 -21.17
C GLY A 82 -8.00 -25.03 -20.98
N MET A 83 -8.71 -24.26 -20.15
CA MET A 83 -10.16 -24.40 -20.01
C MET A 83 -10.89 -24.13 -21.33
N LYS A 84 -10.49 -23.08 -22.05
CA LYS A 84 -11.08 -22.73 -23.35
C LYS A 84 -10.81 -23.77 -24.42
N SER A 85 -9.63 -24.41 -24.44
CA SER A 85 -9.32 -25.43 -25.45
C SER A 85 -10.10 -26.73 -25.28
N HIS A 86 -10.64 -26.99 -24.08
CA HIS A 86 -11.51 -28.11 -23.79
C HIS A 86 -13.00 -27.85 -24.12
N ALA A 87 -13.35 -26.64 -24.55
CA ALA A 87 -14.71 -26.26 -24.91
C ALA A 87 -15.06 -26.85 -26.31
N VAL A 88 -15.73 -27.99 -26.35
CA VAL A 88 -16.19 -28.63 -27.59
C VAL A 88 -17.57 -28.09 -27.95
N LEU A 89 -17.68 -27.37 -29.07
CA LEU A 89 -18.95 -26.85 -29.59
C LEU A 89 -19.78 -28.00 -30.19
N GLN A 90 -21.04 -28.15 -29.77
CA GLN A 90 -22.06 -28.91 -30.50
C GLN A 90 -23.09 -27.93 -31.07
N GLU A 91 -23.72 -28.30 -32.21
CA GLU A 91 -24.56 -27.42 -33.05
C GLU A 91 -25.78 -26.78 -32.34
N ASN A 92 -26.11 -27.15 -31.10
CA ASN A 92 -27.28 -26.64 -30.37
C ASN A 92 -26.99 -26.16 -28.92
N ASP A 93 -25.73 -26.08 -28.52
CA ASP A 93 -25.40 -25.74 -27.13
C ASP A 93 -25.29 -24.22 -26.90
N ASP A 94 -25.77 -23.74 -25.75
CA ASP A 94 -25.48 -22.40 -25.25
C ASP A 94 -23.96 -22.26 -25.02
N GLU A 95 -23.36 -21.20 -25.58
CA GLU A 95 -21.93 -20.87 -25.46
C GLU A 95 -21.46 -20.86 -23.99
N THR A 96 -22.34 -20.42 -23.08
CA THR A 96 -22.05 -20.41 -21.64
C THR A 96 -21.91 -21.82 -21.08
N ASP A 97 -22.77 -22.75 -21.50
CA ASP A 97 -22.75 -24.15 -21.06
C ASP A 97 -21.56 -24.91 -21.65
N VAL A 98 -21.22 -24.64 -22.91
CA VAL A 98 -20.01 -25.17 -23.56
C VAL A 98 -18.75 -24.75 -22.80
N THR A 99 -18.64 -23.47 -22.46
CA THR A 99 -17.45 -22.94 -21.75
C THR A 99 -17.32 -23.56 -20.35
N VAL A 100 -18.44 -23.71 -19.63
CA VAL A 100 -18.46 -24.32 -18.30
C VAL A 100 -18.07 -25.79 -18.35
N ARG A 101 -18.61 -26.58 -19.30
CA ARG A 101 -18.25 -28.00 -19.47
C ARG A 101 -16.78 -28.16 -19.85
N GLY A 102 -16.26 -27.30 -20.72
CA GLY A 102 -14.83 -27.26 -21.05
C GLY A 102 -13.95 -27.01 -19.83
N ALA A 103 -14.33 -26.04 -18.98
CA ALA A 103 -13.62 -25.77 -17.74
C ALA A 103 -13.63 -26.96 -16.77
N ILE A 104 -14.78 -27.62 -16.60
CA ILE A 104 -14.89 -28.83 -15.75
C ILE A 104 -13.99 -29.95 -16.29
N ALA A 105 -14.05 -30.22 -17.60
CA ALA A 105 -13.23 -31.25 -18.24
C ALA A 105 -11.73 -30.97 -18.08
N TYR A 106 -11.31 -29.71 -18.21
CA TYR A 106 -9.94 -29.29 -17.95
C TYR A 106 -9.55 -29.49 -16.48
N ILE A 107 -10.40 -29.06 -15.53
CA ILE A 107 -10.16 -29.20 -14.09
C ILE A 107 -9.99 -30.68 -13.70
N GLN A 108 -10.84 -31.57 -14.22
CA GLN A 108 -10.76 -33.01 -13.94
C GLN A 108 -9.46 -33.65 -14.48
N LYS A 109 -8.90 -33.11 -15.57
CA LYS A 109 -7.72 -33.68 -16.23
C LYS A 109 -6.40 -33.10 -15.71
N ASN A 110 -6.31 -31.78 -15.58
CA ASN A 110 -5.07 -31.05 -15.32
C ASN A 110 -5.14 -30.16 -14.05
N GLY A 111 -6.32 -30.01 -13.45
CA GLY A 111 -6.59 -29.00 -12.43
C GLY A 111 -5.69 -29.09 -11.21
N GLU A 112 -5.45 -30.29 -10.68
CA GLU A 112 -4.60 -30.50 -9.51
C GLU A 112 -3.13 -30.08 -9.75
N GLN A 113 -2.57 -30.46 -10.92
CA GLN A 113 -1.19 -30.12 -11.26
C GLN A 113 -1.01 -28.61 -11.45
N ASP A 114 -1.93 -27.96 -12.17
CA ASP A 114 -1.83 -26.52 -12.42
C ASP A 114 -2.17 -25.70 -11.18
N ALA A 115 -3.11 -26.16 -10.34
CA ALA A 115 -3.36 -25.55 -9.04
C ALA A 115 -2.13 -25.60 -8.13
N LYS A 116 -1.39 -26.72 -8.11
CA LYS A 116 -0.13 -26.82 -7.37
C LYS A 116 0.90 -25.79 -7.84
N ARG A 117 1.08 -25.63 -9.16
CA ARG A 117 1.99 -24.62 -9.73
C ARG A 117 1.57 -23.19 -9.36
N ILE A 118 0.26 -22.91 -9.38
CA ILE A 118 -0.27 -21.62 -8.97
C ILE A 118 -0.04 -21.40 -7.47
N LEU A 119 -0.27 -22.40 -6.63
CA LEU A 119 -0.01 -22.34 -5.19
C LEU A 119 1.47 -22.04 -4.91
N GLU A 120 2.40 -22.76 -5.52
CA GLU A 120 3.84 -22.50 -5.38
C GLU A 120 4.22 -21.06 -5.79
N ALA A 121 3.55 -20.51 -6.80
CA ALA A 121 3.75 -19.11 -7.20
C ALA A 121 3.13 -18.12 -6.20
N LEU A 122 1.97 -18.42 -5.63
CA LEU A 122 1.31 -17.60 -4.61
C LEU A 122 2.08 -17.62 -3.28
N GLU A 123 2.63 -18.77 -2.88
CA GLU A 123 3.46 -18.88 -1.68
C GLU A 123 4.69 -17.98 -1.74
N ALA A 124 5.29 -17.79 -2.93
CA ALA A 124 6.38 -16.86 -3.13
C ALA A 124 5.97 -15.38 -2.97
N VAL A 125 4.73 -15.03 -3.34
CA VAL A 125 4.18 -13.66 -3.23
C VAL A 125 3.63 -13.35 -1.83
N GLN A 126 3.24 -14.38 -1.07
CA GLN A 126 2.58 -14.21 0.22
C GLN A 126 3.36 -13.32 1.21
N PRO A 127 4.70 -13.42 1.36
CA PRO A 127 5.44 -12.56 2.27
C PRO A 127 5.36 -11.07 1.90
N SER A 128 5.47 -10.72 0.61
CA SER A 128 5.41 -9.34 0.15
C SER A 128 3.99 -8.76 0.29
N LYS A 129 2.94 -9.56 0.01
CA LYS A 129 1.55 -9.22 0.31
C LYS A 129 1.34 -8.88 1.78
N ILE A 130 1.80 -9.74 2.69
CA ILE A 130 1.65 -9.53 4.15
C ILE A 130 2.38 -8.25 4.58
N LYS A 131 3.63 -8.06 4.14
CA LYS A 131 4.42 -6.85 4.44
C LYS A 131 3.71 -5.59 3.96
N LEU A 132 3.20 -5.61 2.73
CA LEU A 132 2.50 -4.47 2.13
C LEU A 132 1.22 -4.12 2.90
N LYS A 133 0.38 -5.10 3.26
CA LYS A 133 -0.83 -4.87 4.08
C LYS A 133 -0.50 -4.33 5.48
N ALA A 134 0.56 -4.86 6.10
CA ALA A 134 1.02 -4.41 7.41
C ALA A 134 1.48 -2.94 7.36
N LEU A 135 2.24 -2.55 6.34
CA LEU A 135 2.67 -1.16 6.14
C LEU A 135 1.48 -0.23 5.84
N ALA A 136 0.53 -0.66 5.00
CA ALA A 136 -0.68 0.11 4.73
C ALA A 136 -1.57 0.30 5.98
N THR A 137 -1.52 -0.63 6.93
CA THR A 137 -2.19 -0.45 8.22
C THR A 137 -1.40 0.51 9.11
N LYS A 138 -0.07 0.34 9.19
CA LYS A 138 0.83 1.18 9.99
C LYS A 138 0.78 2.65 9.57
N GLY A 139 0.59 2.95 8.28
CA GLY A 139 0.59 4.33 7.79
C GLY A 139 -0.55 5.19 8.33
N GLN A 140 -1.63 4.58 8.84
CA GLN A 140 -2.72 5.30 9.51
C GLN A 140 -2.21 6.11 10.72
N VAL A 141 -1.14 5.66 11.37
CA VAL A 141 -0.51 6.33 12.53
C VAL A 141 0.08 7.70 12.15
N PHE A 142 0.50 7.88 10.90
CA PHE A 142 1.15 9.12 10.45
C PHE A 142 0.16 10.21 10.01
N ASN A 143 -1.13 9.88 9.90
CA ASN A 143 -2.20 10.80 9.49
C ASN A 143 -1.86 11.58 8.20
N PHE A 144 -1.40 10.87 7.17
CA PHE A 144 -1.12 11.49 5.87
C PHE A 144 -2.39 12.04 5.23
N TYR A 145 -2.30 13.21 4.60
CA TYR A 145 -3.41 13.74 3.83
C TYR A 145 -3.69 12.83 2.62
N GLY A 146 -4.95 12.43 2.45
CA GLY A 146 -5.37 11.54 1.37
C GLY A 146 -4.95 10.07 1.57
N TYR A 147 -4.59 9.66 2.79
CA TYR A 147 -4.12 8.30 3.07
C TYR A 147 -5.13 7.20 2.69
N SER A 148 -6.43 7.50 2.72
CA SER A 148 -7.47 6.57 2.28
C SER A 148 -7.30 6.12 0.83
N LYS A 149 -6.84 7.00 -0.08
CA LYS A 149 -6.51 6.64 -1.47
C LYS A 149 -5.41 5.58 -1.50
N CYS A 150 -4.32 5.80 -0.76
CA CYS A 150 -3.22 4.84 -0.63
C CYS A 150 -3.68 3.49 -0.06
N GLN A 151 -4.49 3.49 1.00
CA GLN A 151 -5.01 2.27 1.61
C GLN A 151 -5.91 1.48 0.63
N ASN A 152 -6.78 2.17 -0.11
CA ASN A 152 -7.62 1.56 -1.13
C ASN A 152 -6.78 0.98 -2.27
N THR A 153 -5.76 1.70 -2.72
CA THR A 153 -4.81 1.23 -3.73
C THR A 153 -4.11 -0.06 -3.30
N VAL A 154 -3.60 -0.13 -2.06
CA VAL A 154 -3.00 -1.36 -1.51
C VAL A 154 -4.03 -2.49 -1.38
N THR A 155 -5.25 -2.16 -1.00
CA THR A 155 -6.35 -3.14 -0.92
C THR A 155 -6.62 -3.75 -2.29
N MET A 156 -6.72 -2.92 -3.34
CA MET A 156 -6.93 -3.38 -4.71
C MET A 156 -5.74 -4.19 -5.24
N LEU A 157 -4.50 -3.76 -4.99
CA LEU A 157 -3.31 -4.53 -5.34
C LEU A 157 -3.35 -5.94 -4.75
N THR A 158 -3.66 -6.05 -3.46
CA THR A 158 -3.64 -7.32 -2.73
C THR A 158 -4.90 -8.17 -2.96
N TRP A 159 -6.00 -7.57 -3.42
CA TRP A 159 -7.23 -8.29 -3.79
C TRP A 159 -7.02 -9.23 -4.98
N HIS A 160 -6.14 -8.87 -5.93
CA HIS A 160 -5.83 -9.74 -7.07
C HIS A 160 -5.16 -11.05 -6.67
N PHE A 161 -4.33 -11.04 -5.61
CA PHE A 161 -3.83 -12.28 -5.03
C PHE A 161 -4.98 -13.17 -4.58
N ASP A 162 -5.95 -12.62 -3.85
CA ASP A 162 -7.09 -13.38 -3.31
C ASP A 162 -7.97 -13.95 -4.44
N ARG A 163 -8.09 -13.23 -5.57
CA ARG A 163 -8.78 -13.72 -6.77
C ARG A 163 -8.06 -14.94 -7.37
N ILE A 164 -6.74 -14.88 -7.52
CA ILE A 164 -5.95 -15.99 -8.07
C ILE A 164 -5.95 -17.18 -7.10
N GLU A 165 -5.87 -16.95 -5.80
CA GLU A 165 -6.01 -17.98 -4.77
C GLU A 165 -7.38 -18.67 -4.85
N ALA A 166 -8.46 -17.90 -4.99
CA ALA A 166 -9.80 -18.46 -5.18
C ALA A 166 -9.90 -19.30 -6.47
N PHE A 167 -9.29 -18.84 -7.57
CA PHE A 167 -9.20 -19.63 -8.80
C PHE A 167 -8.48 -20.96 -8.56
N MET A 168 -7.31 -20.91 -7.93
CA MET A 168 -6.49 -22.09 -7.60
C MET A 168 -7.26 -23.12 -6.76
N VAL A 169 -8.01 -22.68 -5.75
CA VAL A 169 -8.81 -23.59 -4.91
C VAL A 169 -9.89 -24.30 -5.72
N VAL A 170 -10.60 -23.57 -6.60
CA VAL A 170 -11.64 -24.16 -7.45
C VAL A 170 -11.03 -25.12 -8.47
N THR A 171 -9.92 -24.74 -9.11
CA THR A 171 -9.28 -25.59 -10.13
C THR A 171 -8.56 -26.80 -9.55
N GLY A 172 -8.04 -26.70 -8.33
CA GLY A 172 -7.40 -27.80 -7.61
C GLY A 172 -8.38 -28.80 -7.02
N SER A 173 -9.69 -28.65 -7.26
CA SER A 173 -10.74 -29.47 -6.67
C SER A 173 -11.49 -30.34 -7.71
N PRO A 174 -10.83 -31.32 -8.36
CA PRO A 174 -11.44 -32.11 -9.44
C PRO A 174 -12.64 -32.95 -8.99
N THR A 175 -12.72 -33.27 -7.69
CA THR A 175 -13.72 -34.15 -7.08
C THR A 175 -14.97 -33.42 -6.58
N TRP A 176 -15.08 -32.10 -6.78
CA TRP A 176 -16.28 -31.36 -6.39
C TRP A 176 -17.53 -31.83 -7.13
N ASN A 177 -18.69 -31.71 -6.48
CA ASN A 177 -19.97 -32.00 -7.11
C ASN A 177 -20.35 -30.89 -8.08
N TRP A 178 -19.97 -31.04 -9.35
CA TRP A 178 -20.23 -30.06 -10.42
C TRP A 178 -21.71 -29.86 -10.75
N ASN A 179 -22.61 -30.76 -10.31
CA ASN A 179 -24.05 -30.59 -10.45
C ASN A 179 -24.65 -29.69 -9.35
N ASN A 180 -23.88 -29.35 -8.31
CA ASN A 180 -24.35 -28.46 -7.26
C ASN A 180 -24.33 -26.99 -7.74
N SER A 181 -25.47 -26.30 -7.62
CA SER A 181 -25.63 -24.91 -8.07
C SER A 181 -24.67 -23.92 -7.42
N THR A 182 -24.29 -24.15 -6.14
CA THR A 182 -23.34 -23.29 -5.43
C THR A 182 -21.92 -23.49 -5.95
N VAL A 183 -21.53 -24.73 -6.24
CA VAL A 183 -20.24 -25.06 -6.88
C VAL A 183 -20.18 -24.43 -8.26
N MET A 184 -21.25 -24.56 -9.05
CA MET A 184 -21.34 -23.98 -10.38
C MET A 184 -21.24 -22.44 -10.36
N ALA A 185 -21.91 -21.79 -9.40
CA ALA A 185 -21.81 -20.34 -9.24
C ALA A 185 -20.39 -19.89 -8.88
N ARG A 186 -19.66 -20.66 -8.06
CA ARG A 186 -18.25 -20.39 -7.75
C ARG A 186 -17.35 -20.57 -8.97
N LEU A 187 -17.55 -21.64 -9.75
CA LEU A 187 -16.82 -21.87 -10.99
C LEU A 187 -17.01 -20.68 -11.96
N LYS A 188 -18.26 -20.26 -12.19
CA LYS A 188 -18.55 -19.10 -13.05
C LYS A 188 -17.86 -17.83 -12.56
N LYS A 189 -17.84 -17.58 -11.25
CA LYS A 189 -17.13 -16.42 -10.66
C LYS A 189 -15.63 -16.46 -10.91
N VAL A 190 -14.97 -17.60 -10.73
CA VAL A 190 -13.52 -17.69 -10.96
C VAL A 190 -13.17 -17.68 -12.45
N MET A 191 -14.04 -18.21 -13.31
CA MET A 191 -13.87 -18.13 -14.78
C MET A 191 -13.97 -16.69 -15.30
N ALA A 192 -14.73 -15.82 -14.62
CA ALA A 192 -14.85 -14.41 -14.94
C ALA A 192 -13.59 -13.59 -14.59
N ILE A 193 -12.62 -14.16 -13.86
CA ILE A 193 -11.37 -13.47 -13.52
C ILE A 193 -10.52 -13.30 -14.79
N ASP A 194 -10.25 -12.07 -15.22
CA ASP A 194 -9.43 -11.79 -16.40
C ASP A 194 -7.98 -11.46 -16.04
N PRO A 195 -6.98 -12.24 -16.54
CA PRO A 195 -5.56 -11.93 -16.33
C PRO A 195 -5.14 -10.54 -16.84
N SER A 196 -5.74 -10.07 -17.94
CA SER A 196 -5.43 -8.75 -18.52
C SER A 196 -5.93 -7.61 -17.63
N GLU A 197 -7.16 -7.71 -17.12
CA GLU A 197 -7.74 -6.81 -16.12
C GLU A 197 -6.87 -6.73 -14.86
N ILE A 198 -6.35 -7.88 -14.39
CA ILE A 198 -5.43 -7.91 -13.25
C ILE A 198 -4.15 -7.13 -13.56
N ARG A 199 -3.54 -7.31 -14.75
CA ARG A 199 -2.30 -6.60 -15.13
C ARG A 199 -2.53 -5.09 -15.20
N GLU A 200 -3.59 -4.67 -15.86
CA GLU A 200 -3.99 -3.27 -15.97
C GLU A 200 -4.20 -2.67 -14.59
N SER A 201 -4.99 -3.34 -13.75
CA SER A 201 -5.26 -2.87 -12.39
C SER A 201 -4.00 -2.82 -11.52
N VAL A 202 -3.06 -3.75 -11.65
CA VAL A 202 -1.75 -3.69 -10.96
C VAL A 202 -0.96 -2.44 -11.40
N GLN A 203 -0.96 -2.14 -12.70
CA GLN A 203 -0.28 -0.96 -13.23
C GLN A 203 -0.92 0.35 -12.75
N GLU A 204 -2.25 0.47 -12.85
CA GLU A 204 -3.01 1.64 -12.40
C GLU A 204 -2.78 1.92 -10.90
N ASN A 205 -2.84 0.87 -10.08
CA ASN A 205 -2.63 1.00 -8.65
C ASN A 205 -1.17 1.33 -8.30
N ASN A 206 -0.20 0.85 -9.08
CA ASN A 206 1.19 1.28 -8.93
C ASN A 206 1.33 2.81 -9.16
N VAL A 207 0.74 3.32 -10.25
CA VAL A 207 0.74 4.76 -10.55
C VAL A 207 0.08 5.54 -9.41
N ALA A 208 -1.10 5.13 -8.95
CA ALA A 208 -1.81 5.78 -7.86
C ALA A 208 -1.00 5.81 -6.54
N LEU A 209 -0.23 4.75 -6.25
CA LEU A 209 0.65 4.69 -5.09
C LEU A 209 1.83 5.66 -5.22
N LEU A 210 2.45 5.73 -6.40
CA LEU A 210 3.56 6.64 -6.68
C LEU A 210 3.12 8.11 -6.67
N GLU A 211 1.91 8.41 -7.16
CA GLU A 211 1.30 9.74 -7.03
C GLU A 211 1.14 10.13 -5.56
N PHE A 212 0.57 9.24 -4.74
CA PHE A 212 0.42 9.48 -3.31
C PHE A 212 1.77 9.73 -2.62
N ALA A 213 2.78 8.92 -2.93
CA ALA A 213 4.12 9.09 -2.39
C ALA A 213 4.74 10.43 -2.81
N SER A 214 4.67 10.77 -4.11
CA SER A 214 5.18 12.02 -4.67
C SER A 214 4.53 13.25 -4.01
N ASP A 215 3.20 13.25 -3.88
CA ASP A 215 2.47 14.34 -3.22
C ASP A 215 2.82 14.45 -1.73
N THR A 216 3.05 13.32 -1.07
CA THR A 216 3.45 13.31 0.34
C THR A 216 4.87 13.82 0.51
N TYR A 217 5.81 13.41 -0.36
CA TYR A 217 7.17 13.92 -0.37
C TYR A 217 7.24 15.43 -0.58
N LYS A 218 6.46 15.97 -1.53
CA LYS A 218 6.33 17.42 -1.75
C LYS A 218 5.86 18.16 -0.51
N ARG A 219 4.98 17.58 0.32
CA ARG A 219 4.50 18.20 1.57
C ARG A 219 5.48 18.08 2.73
N ILE A 220 6.32 17.05 2.73
CA ILE A 220 7.33 16.84 3.78
C ILE A 220 8.51 17.80 3.58
N TYR A 221 8.96 17.97 2.32
CA TYR A 221 10.18 18.70 1.99
C TYR A 221 9.98 20.05 1.29
N GLY A 222 8.81 20.31 0.70
CA GLY A 222 8.43 21.63 0.15
C GLY A 222 7.83 22.53 1.20
#